data_AF-A0A151F0I1-F1
#
_entry.id   AF-A0A151F0I1-F1
#
_cell.length_a   1.000
_cell.length_b   1.000
_cell.length_c   1.000
_cell.angle_alpha   90.00
_cell.angle_beta   90.00
_cell.angle_gamma   90.00
#
_symmetry.space_group_name_H-M   'P 1'
#
loop_
_entity.id
_entity.type
_entity.pdbx_description
1 polymer ?
#
loop_
_entity_poly.entity_id
_entity_poly.type
_entity_poly.pdbx_seq_one_letter_code
_entity_poly.pdbx_strand_id
1 'polypeptide(L)'
;MATREEIIEIIDAFLENRITQREAYDWASEELHKTPYCEDSAGALFTFVGSYVSEEVMERPLKEQLLLDKEVLIHGVPCPHNELGKTVEAYWQAFTPWEKIVLCQIKITESGERVLELMEETWGGDQLFHEHVPLPIKNEQGPPLTQEEVWEKRDTYWSGDITAEEFLQWVIDHLQRKSAVKAYRALLLMYWRLRRQDESFAPEYIEGETAEM
;
A
#
# COMPACT_ATOMS: atom_id res chain seq x y z
N MET A 1 2.87 19.29 -6.87
CA MET A 1 2.87 18.23 -5.85
C MET A 1 2.32 18.90 -4.63
N ALA A 2 1.10 18.54 -4.25
CA ALA A 2 0.49 19.07 -3.06
C ALA A 2 1.13 18.43 -1.83
N THR A 3 1.40 19.25 -0.83
CA THR A 3 1.77 18.82 0.52
C THR A 3 0.53 18.36 1.28
N ARG A 4 0.72 17.58 2.36
CA ARG A 4 -0.38 17.19 3.26
C ARG A 4 -1.12 18.41 3.78
N GLU A 5 -0.39 19.46 4.16
CA GLU A 5 -0.94 20.71 4.68
C GLU A 5 -1.83 21.41 3.64
N GLU A 6 -1.37 21.52 2.39
CA GLU A 6 -2.18 22.10 1.31
C GLU A 6 -3.46 21.30 1.06
N ILE A 7 -3.39 19.96 1.10
CA ILE A 7 -4.59 19.11 0.94
C ILE A 7 -5.57 19.32 2.09
N ILE A 8 -5.07 19.36 3.34
CA ILE A 8 -5.89 19.63 4.53
C ILE A 8 -6.56 21.00 4.43
N GLU A 9 -5.85 22.04 3.97
CA GLU A 9 -6.42 23.38 3.78
C GLU A 9 -7.56 23.40 2.76
N ILE A 10 -7.45 22.62 1.68
CA ILE A 10 -8.51 22.48 0.68
C ILE A 10 -9.72 21.72 1.24
N ILE A 11 -9.48 20.66 2.03
CA ILE A 11 -10.54 19.96 2.76
C ILE A 11 -11.29 20.94 3.68
N ASP A 12 -10.57 21.72 4.49
CA ASP A 12 -11.17 22.68 5.40
C ASP A 12 -11.94 23.78 4.66
N ALA A 13 -11.38 24.32 3.60
CA ALA A 13 -12.07 25.30 2.77
C ALA A 13 -13.37 24.74 2.17
N PHE A 14 -13.38 23.48 1.75
CA PHE A 14 -14.57 22.82 1.23
C PHE A 14 -15.61 22.58 2.34
N LEU A 15 -15.21 22.03 3.49
CA LEU A 15 -16.10 21.74 4.61
C LEU A 15 -16.75 23.00 5.19
N GLU A 16 -16.01 24.11 5.22
CA GLU A 16 -16.46 25.44 5.63
C GLU A 16 -17.27 26.18 4.54
N ASN A 17 -17.43 25.58 3.35
CA ASN A 17 -18.08 26.15 2.17
C ASN A 17 -17.41 27.46 1.67
N ARG A 18 -16.11 27.61 1.89
CA ARG A 18 -15.28 28.70 1.31
C ARG A 18 -14.96 28.46 -0.16
N ILE A 19 -14.92 27.20 -0.57
CA ILE A 19 -14.81 26.78 -1.98
C ILE A 19 -15.95 25.82 -2.32
N THR A 20 -16.29 25.76 -3.61
CA THR A 20 -17.27 24.84 -4.16
C THR A 20 -16.66 23.46 -4.43
N GLN A 21 -17.50 22.44 -4.59
CA GLN A 21 -17.04 21.09 -4.96
C GLN A 21 -16.30 21.08 -6.30
N ARG A 22 -16.72 21.93 -7.24
CA ARG A 22 -16.06 22.07 -8.54
C ARG A 22 -14.66 22.65 -8.42
N GLU A 23 -14.48 23.69 -7.60
CA GLU A 23 -13.15 24.28 -7.36
C GLU A 23 -12.21 23.28 -6.70
N ALA A 24 -12.72 22.50 -5.73
CA ALA A 24 -11.94 21.43 -5.10
C ALA A 24 -11.58 20.30 -6.09
N TYR A 25 -12.52 19.92 -6.97
CA TYR A 25 -12.30 18.95 -8.04
C TYR A 25 -11.22 19.41 -9.03
N ASP A 26 -11.34 20.64 -9.55
CA ASP A 26 -10.43 21.17 -10.56
C ASP A 26 -8.99 21.19 -9.99
N TRP A 27 -8.83 21.65 -8.74
CA TRP A 27 -7.55 21.62 -8.04
C TRP A 27 -7.03 20.19 -7.81
N ALA A 28 -7.86 19.29 -7.29
CA ALA A 28 -7.45 17.92 -6.98
C ALA A 28 -7.06 17.15 -8.25
N SER A 29 -7.76 17.36 -9.36
CA SER A 29 -7.43 16.74 -10.65
C SER A 29 -6.08 17.21 -11.19
N GLU A 30 -5.68 18.45 -10.94
CA GLU A 30 -4.37 18.96 -11.33
C GLU A 30 -3.24 18.39 -10.48
N GLU A 31 -3.48 18.18 -9.18
CA GLU A 31 -2.45 17.73 -8.24
C GLU A 31 -2.34 16.21 -8.11
N LEU A 32 -3.40 15.45 -8.41
CA LEU A 32 -3.43 13.99 -8.25
C LEU A 32 -2.27 13.30 -8.97
N HIS A 33 -1.98 13.69 -10.21
CA HIS A 33 -0.90 13.09 -11.01
C HIS A 33 0.51 13.52 -10.59
N LYS A 34 0.62 14.58 -9.77
CA LYS A 34 1.89 15.14 -9.29
C LYS A 34 2.20 14.70 -7.86
N THR A 35 1.21 14.17 -7.16
CA THR A 35 1.28 13.86 -5.73
C THR A 35 1.50 12.37 -5.58
N PRO A 36 2.60 11.94 -4.92
CA PRO A 36 2.86 10.53 -4.71
C PRO A 36 1.72 9.91 -3.88
N TYR A 37 1.46 8.63 -4.11
CA TYR A 37 0.46 7.87 -3.35
C TYR A 37 0.89 7.66 -1.89
N CYS A 38 2.20 7.74 -1.66
CA CYS A 38 2.82 7.65 -0.36
C CYS A 38 2.14 8.58 0.63
N GLU A 39 2.03 8.12 1.88
CA GLU A 39 1.51 8.93 2.96
C GLU A 39 0.01 9.32 2.84
N ASP A 40 -0.69 8.68 1.89
CA ASP A 40 -2.10 8.84 1.49
C ASP A 40 -2.52 10.24 1.03
N SER A 41 -1.56 11.04 0.56
CA SER A 41 -1.87 12.34 -0.03
C SER A 41 -2.73 12.19 -1.30
N ALA A 42 -2.51 11.13 -2.08
CA ALA A 42 -3.29 10.87 -3.28
C ALA A 42 -4.70 10.33 -3.01
N GLY A 43 -4.94 9.62 -1.89
CA GLY A 43 -6.26 9.09 -1.53
C GLY A 43 -7.28 10.22 -1.33
N ALA A 44 -6.91 11.24 -0.56
CA ALA A 44 -7.73 12.42 -0.33
C ALA A 44 -8.03 13.21 -1.63
N LEU A 45 -7.04 13.33 -2.52
CA LEU A 45 -7.24 13.93 -3.84
C LEU A 45 -8.20 13.10 -4.69
N PHE A 46 -8.10 11.77 -4.61
CA PHE A 46 -9.00 10.85 -5.30
C PHE A 46 -10.43 10.96 -4.78
N THR A 47 -10.65 11.20 -3.49
CA THR A 47 -11.99 11.47 -2.93
C THR A 47 -12.64 12.68 -3.61
N PHE A 48 -11.92 13.80 -3.74
CA PHE A 48 -12.45 14.97 -4.45
C PHE A 48 -12.78 14.66 -5.92
N VAL A 49 -11.84 14.02 -6.63
CA VAL A 49 -12.03 13.65 -8.05
C VAL A 49 -13.21 12.70 -8.22
N GLY A 50 -13.25 11.61 -7.44
CA GLY A 50 -14.26 10.57 -7.50
C GLY A 50 -15.65 11.09 -7.14
N SER A 51 -15.76 11.91 -6.09
CA SER A 51 -17.04 12.48 -5.66
C SER A 51 -17.73 13.34 -6.71
N TYR A 52 -16.95 13.99 -7.58
CA TYR A 52 -17.48 14.86 -8.63
C TYR A 52 -17.84 14.07 -9.89
N VAL A 53 -17.08 13.00 -10.19
CA VAL A 53 -17.30 12.17 -11.38
C VAL A 53 -18.43 11.17 -11.17
N SER A 54 -18.59 10.65 -9.95
CA SER A 54 -19.62 9.66 -9.62
C SER A 54 -19.91 9.60 -8.12
N GLU A 55 -20.92 10.34 -7.66
CA GLU A 55 -21.36 10.30 -6.25
C GLU A 55 -21.77 8.88 -5.80
N GLU A 56 -22.31 8.05 -6.70
CA GLU A 56 -22.74 6.67 -6.42
C GLU A 56 -21.58 5.70 -6.11
N VAL A 57 -20.33 6.12 -6.34
CA VAL A 57 -19.13 5.28 -6.11
C VAL A 57 -18.60 5.44 -4.69
N MET A 58 -19.05 6.44 -3.93
CA MET A 58 -18.61 6.61 -2.55
C MET A 58 -19.46 5.78 -1.59
N GLU A 59 -18.78 4.97 -0.77
CA GLU A 59 -19.43 4.20 0.31
C GLU A 59 -19.97 5.11 1.43
N ARG A 60 -19.46 6.35 1.52
CA ARG A 60 -19.81 7.34 2.54
C ARG A 60 -20.17 8.69 1.90
N PRO A 61 -20.99 9.52 2.58
CA PRO A 61 -21.18 10.91 2.18
C PRO A 61 -19.85 11.65 2.06
N LEU A 62 -19.69 12.50 1.03
CA LEU A 62 -18.43 13.21 0.73
C LEU A 62 -17.81 13.88 1.97
N LYS A 63 -18.63 14.62 2.73
CA LYS A 63 -18.13 15.35 3.91
C LYS A 63 -17.60 14.41 5.00
N GLU A 64 -18.21 13.25 5.18
CA GLU A 64 -17.73 12.26 6.15
C GLU A 64 -16.42 11.63 5.69
N GLN A 65 -16.31 11.30 4.39
CA GLN A 65 -15.07 10.78 3.83
C GLN A 65 -13.92 11.79 3.92
N LEU A 66 -14.17 13.07 3.61
CA LEU A 66 -13.13 14.11 3.70
C LEU A 66 -12.68 14.38 5.14
N LEU A 67 -13.58 14.24 6.12
CA LEU A 67 -13.18 14.30 7.54
C LEU A 67 -12.23 13.14 7.88
N LEU A 68 -12.51 11.93 7.36
CA LEU A 68 -11.65 10.77 7.55
C LEU A 68 -10.29 10.96 6.87
N ASP A 69 -10.29 11.37 5.60
CA ASP A 69 -9.08 11.67 4.82
C ASP A 69 -8.23 12.72 5.54
N LYS A 70 -8.85 13.78 6.07
CA LYS A 70 -8.16 14.81 6.85
C LYS A 70 -7.47 14.24 8.09
N GLU A 71 -8.14 13.39 8.85
CA GLU A 71 -7.53 12.77 10.03
C GLU A 71 -6.34 11.88 9.64
N VAL A 72 -6.47 11.08 8.57
CA VAL A 72 -5.36 10.29 8.03
C VAL A 72 -4.17 11.18 7.65
N LEU A 73 -4.42 12.32 6.98
CA LEU A 73 -3.37 13.27 6.62
C LEU A 73 -2.70 13.93 7.83
N ILE A 74 -3.46 14.23 8.89
CA ILE A 74 -2.94 14.81 10.14
C ILE A 74 -2.03 13.83 10.88
N HIS A 75 -2.47 12.58 11.00
CA HIS A 75 -1.73 11.55 11.73
C HIS A 75 -0.55 11.00 10.93
N GLY A 76 -0.74 10.94 9.61
CA GLY A 76 0.20 10.34 8.68
C GLY A 76 0.26 8.82 8.79
N VAL A 77 0.71 8.21 7.70
CA VAL A 77 0.95 6.77 7.59
C VAL A 77 2.44 6.56 7.36
N PRO A 78 3.13 5.67 8.10
CA PRO A 78 4.57 5.46 7.95
C PRO A 78 4.86 4.83 6.60
N CYS A 79 5.40 5.62 5.68
CA CYS A 79 5.66 5.21 4.32
C CYS A 79 7.18 5.08 4.07
N PRO A 80 7.69 3.91 3.64
CA PRO A 80 9.11 3.71 3.39
C PRO A 80 9.58 4.23 2.02
N HIS A 81 8.75 4.96 1.28
CA HIS A 81 9.06 5.41 -0.09
C HIS A 81 10.39 6.17 -0.20
N ASN A 82 10.70 7.03 0.77
CA ASN A 82 11.98 7.77 0.79
C ASN A 82 13.22 6.88 0.93
N GLU A 83 13.04 5.63 1.37
CA GLU A 83 14.08 4.61 1.52
C GLU A 83 14.11 3.62 0.34
N LEU A 84 13.18 3.76 -0.62
CA LEU A 84 13.11 2.91 -1.81
C LEU A 84 14.39 3.06 -2.65
N GLY A 85 14.98 1.94 -3.04
CA GLY A 85 16.26 1.87 -3.75
C GLY A 85 17.50 2.15 -2.88
N LYS A 86 17.33 2.54 -1.61
CA LYS A 86 18.42 2.72 -0.64
C LYS A 86 18.50 1.49 0.27
N THR A 87 17.59 1.44 1.24
CA THR A 87 17.50 0.37 2.24
C THR A 87 16.25 -0.48 2.03
N VAL A 88 15.27 -0.02 1.25
CA VAL A 88 14.05 -0.76 0.90
C VAL A 88 14.05 -1.07 -0.59
N GLU A 89 13.83 -2.34 -0.96
CA GLU A 89 13.75 -2.75 -2.38
C GLU A 89 12.32 -2.67 -2.91
N ALA A 90 11.35 -3.02 -2.06
CA ALA A 90 9.94 -3.03 -2.38
C ALA A 90 9.11 -2.97 -1.10
N TYR A 91 7.93 -2.39 -1.19
CA TYR A 91 6.95 -2.41 -0.10
C TYR A 91 5.53 -2.58 -0.64
N TRP A 92 4.69 -3.14 0.21
CA TRP A 92 3.25 -3.11 0.09
C TRP A 92 2.70 -2.65 1.43
N GLN A 93 1.87 -1.61 1.38
CA GLN A 93 1.26 -1.00 2.54
C GLN A 93 -0.26 -0.98 2.36
N ALA A 94 -0.97 -1.21 3.43
CA ALA A 94 -2.41 -1.05 3.46
C ALA A 94 -2.85 -0.62 4.85
N PHE A 95 -3.96 0.11 4.94
CA PHE A 95 -4.49 0.52 6.23
C PHE A 95 -6.00 0.69 6.18
N THR A 96 -6.59 0.55 7.36
CA THR A 96 -7.96 1.00 7.66
C THR A 96 -7.84 2.05 8.75
N PRO A 97 -8.32 3.28 8.52
CA PRO A 97 -8.26 4.35 9.52
C PRO A 97 -8.77 3.89 10.88
N TRP A 98 -8.01 4.20 11.93
CA TRP A 98 -8.28 3.86 13.34
C TRP A 98 -8.31 2.37 13.72
N GLU A 99 -8.19 1.46 12.75
CA GLU A 99 -8.07 0.03 13.03
C GLU A 99 -6.61 -0.39 13.07
N LYS A 100 -5.94 -0.40 11.92
CA LYS A 100 -4.54 -0.81 11.80
C LYS A 100 -3.88 -0.35 10.51
N ILE A 101 -2.55 -0.31 10.57
CA ILE A 101 -1.64 -0.10 9.45
C ILE A 101 -0.85 -1.40 9.27
N VAL A 102 -0.73 -1.84 8.02
CA VAL A 102 0.02 -3.02 7.62
C VAL A 102 1.14 -2.59 6.69
N LEU A 103 2.37 -3.05 6.96
CA LEU A 103 3.52 -2.84 6.11
C LEU A 103 4.24 -4.17 5.88
N CYS A 104 4.32 -4.58 4.62
CA CYS A 104 5.10 -5.72 4.17
C CYS A 104 6.20 -5.21 3.24
N GLN A 105 7.48 -5.38 3.59
CA GLN A 105 8.58 -4.80 2.84
C GLN A 105 9.80 -5.72 2.74
N ILE A 106 10.54 -5.56 1.66
CA ILE A 106 11.87 -6.13 1.51
C ILE A 106 12.86 -5.01 1.83
N LYS A 107 13.69 -5.22 2.84
CA LYS A 107 14.70 -4.23 3.25
C LYS A 107 16.07 -4.87 3.45
N ILE A 108 17.09 -4.02 3.44
CA ILE A 108 18.46 -4.34 3.78
C ILE A 108 18.69 -3.75 5.17
N THR A 109 19.01 -4.60 6.14
CA THR A 109 19.31 -4.17 7.52
C THR A 109 20.65 -3.44 7.57
N GLU A 110 20.93 -2.77 8.70
CA GLU A 110 22.23 -2.12 8.93
C GLU A 110 23.43 -3.09 8.82
N SER A 111 23.19 -4.37 9.11
CA SER A 111 24.20 -5.43 8.98
C SER A 111 24.42 -5.90 7.53
N GLY A 112 23.66 -5.37 6.57
CA GLY A 112 23.70 -5.75 5.16
C GLY A 112 22.85 -6.97 4.81
N GLU A 113 22.09 -7.51 5.76
CA GLU A 113 21.20 -8.65 5.51
C GLU A 113 19.92 -8.21 4.81
N ARG A 114 19.58 -8.89 3.72
CA ARG A 114 18.30 -8.72 3.02
C ARG A 114 17.21 -9.54 3.70
N VAL A 115 16.12 -8.89 4.05
CA VAL A 115 15.07 -9.45 4.91
C VAL A 115 13.69 -9.08 4.38
N LEU A 116 12.74 -9.96 4.64
CA LEU A 116 11.32 -9.71 4.49
C LEU A 116 10.78 -9.33 5.87
N GLU A 117 10.24 -8.13 5.98
CA GLU A 117 9.62 -7.61 7.20
C GLU A 117 8.13 -7.49 6.98
N LEU A 118 7.36 -8.03 7.92
CA LEU A 118 5.93 -7.80 8.02
C LEU A 118 5.64 -7.16 9.37
N MET A 119 4.98 -6.00 9.34
CA MET A 119 4.58 -5.25 10.51
C MET A 119 3.09 -4.95 10.44
N GLU A 120 2.43 -5.07 11.59
CA GLU A 120 1.09 -4.53 11.82
C GLU A 120 1.09 -3.73 13.10
N GLU A 121 0.50 -2.56 13.05
CA GLU A 121 0.41 -1.65 14.19
C GLU A 121 -0.92 -0.93 14.21
N THR A 122 -1.32 -0.47 15.39
CA THR A 122 -2.42 0.48 15.52
C THR A 122 -1.95 1.87 15.08
N TRP A 123 -2.91 2.77 14.86
CA TRP A 123 -2.62 4.18 14.61
C TRP A 123 -1.94 4.90 15.77
N GLY A 124 -2.01 4.34 16.98
CA GLY A 124 -1.26 4.83 18.15
C GLY A 124 0.20 4.39 18.18
N GLY A 125 0.64 3.57 17.23
CA GLY A 125 1.98 2.98 17.19
C GLY A 125 2.15 1.71 18.04
N ASP A 126 1.05 1.15 18.56
CA ASP A 126 1.12 -0.13 19.27
C ASP A 126 1.29 -1.26 18.25
N GLN A 127 2.43 -1.96 18.32
CA GLN A 127 2.73 -3.08 17.44
C GLN A 127 1.81 -4.27 17.76
N LEU A 128 0.97 -4.64 16.80
CA LEU A 128 0.06 -5.79 16.86
C LEU A 128 0.77 -7.08 16.43
N PHE A 129 1.64 -6.96 15.43
CA PHE A 129 2.39 -8.08 14.88
C PHE A 129 3.69 -7.60 14.25
N HIS A 130 4.74 -8.40 14.41
CA HIS A 130 6.00 -8.16 13.70
C HIS A 130 6.67 -9.50 13.40
N GLU A 131 7.08 -9.64 12.15
CA GLU A 131 7.82 -10.77 11.66
C GLU A 131 8.98 -10.30 10.80
N HIS A 132 10.09 -11.00 10.94
CA HIS A 132 11.33 -10.70 10.25
C HIS A 132 11.95 -12.01 9.76
N VAL A 133 12.02 -12.17 8.44
CA VAL A 133 12.47 -13.40 7.78
C VAL A 133 13.68 -13.10 6.89
N PRO A 134 14.82 -13.79 7.07
CA PRO A 134 15.94 -13.69 6.14
C PRO A 134 15.50 -14.05 4.72
N LEU A 135 15.79 -13.17 3.76
CA LEU A 135 15.36 -13.31 2.37
C LEU A 135 16.56 -13.19 1.41
N PRO A 136 17.55 -14.10 1.51
CA PRO A 136 18.76 -14.04 0.69
C PRO A 136 18.43 -14.22 -0.78
N ILE A 137 19.12 -13.48 -1.66
CA ILE A 137 18.97 -13.66 -3.10
C ILE A 137 19.54 -15.03 -3.53
N LYS A 138 18.75 -15.79 -4.27
CA LYS A 138 19.19 -17.00 -4.99
C LYS A 138 19.68 -16.61 -6.38
N ASN A 139 20.83 -17.16 -6.79
CA ASN A 139 21.47 -16.89 -8.10
C ASN A 139 20.76 -17.56 -9.30
N GLU A 140 19.53 -18.03 -9.12
CA GLU A 140 18.78 -18.69 -10.19
C GLU A 140 18.32 -17.66 -11.24
N GLN A 141 18.95 -17.72 -12.41
CA GLN A 141 18.54 -17.00 -13.59
C GLN A 141 17.35 -17.72 -14.23
N GLY A 142 16.15 -17.45 -13.72
CA GLY A 142 14.92 -17.76 -14.44
C GLY A 142 14.41 -16.54 -15.22
N PRO A 143 13.47 -16.72 -16.17
CA PRO A 143 12.79 -15.58 -16.79
C PRO A 143 12.15 -14.67 -15.73
N PRO A 144 11.94 -13.38 -16.04
CA PRO A 144 11.18 -12.51 -15.15
C PRO A 144 9.81 -13.10 -14.83
N LEU A 145 9.40 -13.04 -13.58
CA LEU A 145 8.06 -13.46 -13.18
C LEU A 145 7.06 -12.43 -13.71
N THR A 146 6.10 -12.90 -14.51
CA THR A 146 5.04 -12.06 -15.05
C THR A 146 3.88 -11.93 -14.05
N GLN A 147 3.07 -10.89 -14.23
CA GLN A 147 1.89 -10.70 -13.40
C GLN A 147 0.84 -11.80 -13.64
N GLU A 148 0.74 -12.31 -14.88
CA GLU A 148 -0.14 -13.43 -15.23
C GLU A 148 0.23 -14.69 -14.45
N GLU A 149 1.52 -15.05 -14.38
CA GLU A 149 1.98 -16.19 -13.59
C GLU A 149 1.64 -16.05 -12.09
N VAL A 150 1.74 -14.84 -11.54
CA VAL A 150 1.33 -14.57 -10.15
C VAL A 150 -0.16 -14.81 -9.96
N TRP A 151 -1.00 -14.36 -10.90
CA TRP A 151 -2.44 -14.56 -10.85
C TRP A 151 -2.84 -16.02 -11.05
N GLU A 152 -2.24 -16.73 -12.00
CA GLU A 152 -2.49 -18.16 -12.19
C GLU A 152 -2.14 -18.96 -10.92
N LYS A 153 -1.01 -18.64 -10.28
CA LYS A 153 -0.61 -19.32 -9.04
C LYS A 153 -1.57 -19.04 -7.89
N ARG A 154 -2.00 -17.78 -7.75
CA ARG A 154 -3.02 -17.36 -6.77
C ARG A 154 -4.35 -18.07 -6.99
N ASP A 155 -4.80 -18.18 -8.24
CA ASP A 155 -6.06 -18.83 -8.57
C ASP A 155 -6.00 -20.33 -8.30
N THR A 156 -4.85 -20.98 -8.57
CA THR A 156 -4.59 -22.38 -8.20
C THR A 156 -4.63 -22.60 -6.69
N TYR A 157 -4.18 -21.63 -5.89
CA TYR A 157 -4.31 -21.69 -4.44
C TYR A 157 -5.79 -21.55 -4.02
N TRP A 158 -6.53 -20.60 -4.59
CA TRP A 158 -7.92 -20.38 -4.23
C TRP A 158 -8.89 -21.46 -4.72
N SER A 159 -8.55 -22.20 -5.77
CA SER A 159 -9.28 -23.40 -6.17
C SER A 159 -9.05 -24.58 -5.21
N GLY A 160 -8.03 -24.50 -4.35
CA GLY A 160 -7.66 -25.56 -3.40
C GLY A 160 -6.73 -26.63 -4.00
N ASP A 161 -6.14 -26.38 -5.18
CA ASP A 161 -5.26 -27.34 -5.86
C ASP A 161 -3.85 -27.38 -5.25
N ILE A 162 -3.47 -26.35 -4.48
CA ILE A 162 -2.24 -26.31 -3.68
C ILE A 162 -2.54 -25.81 -2.26
N THR A 163 -1.72 -26.23 -1.31
CA THR A 163 -1.80 -25.83 0.10
C THR A 163 -1.29 -24.39 0.32
N ALA A 164 -1.65 -23.82 1.47
CA ALA A 164 -1.14 -22.52 1.91
C ALA A 164 0.39 -22.55 2.07
N GLU A 165 0.95 -23.64 2.59
CA GLU A 165 2.39 -23.83 2.77
C GLU A 165 3.12 -23.88 1.42
N GLU A 166 2.58 -24.61 0.44
CA GLU A 166 3.14 -24.68 -0.91
C GLU A 166 3.10 -23.31 -1.60
N PHE A 167 2.02 -22.56 -1.45
CA PHE A 167 1.92 -21.23 -2.04
C PHE A 167 2.83 -20.22 -1.34
N LEU A 168 2.92 -20.26 -0.01
CA LEU A 168 3.82 -19.41 0.77
C LEU A 168 5.28 -19.67 0.39
N GLN A 169 5.67 -20.93 0.28
CA GLN A 169 7.01 -21.30 -0.16
C GLN A 169 7.30 -20.78 -1.57
N TRP A 170 6.35 -20.91 -2.50
CA TRP A 170 6.47 -20.36 -3.85
C TRP A 170 6.64 -18.83 -3.84
N VAL A 171 5.88 -18.10 -3.01
CA VAL A 171 6.02 -16.64 -2.85
C VAL A 171 7.42 -16.28 -2.35
N ILE A 172 7.89 -16.95 -1.29
CA ILE A 172 9.24 -16.72 -0.72
C ILE A 172 10.32 -17.00 -1.76
N ASP A 173 10.22 -18.11 -2.48
CA ASP A 173 11.21 -18.47 -3.52
C ASP A 173 11.27 -17.41 -4.62
N HIS A 174 10.15 -16.81 -5.01
CA HIS A 174 10.15 -15.74 -6.00
C HIS A 174 10.63 -14.41 -5.45
N LEU A 175 10.34 -14.09 -4.18
CA LEU A 175 10.91 -12.92 -3.49
C LEU A 175 12.44 -13.01 -3.34
N GLN A 176 13.02 -14.21 -3.42
CA GLN A 176 14.47 -14.46 -3.43
C GLN A 176 15.10 -14.39 -4.84
N ARG A 177 14.32 -14.20 -5.91
CA ARG A 177 14.81 -14.14 -7.30
C ARG A 177 14.91 -12.70 -7.78
N LYS A 178 16.14 -12.26 -8.13
CA LYS A 178 16.35 -10.93 -8.74
C LYS A 178 15.52 -10.68 -10.00
N SER A 179 15.27 -11.72 -10.81
CA SER A 179 14.47 -11.57 -12.03
C SER A 179 12.99 -11.27 -11.76
N ALA A 180 12.49 -11.53 -10.55
CA ALA A 180 11.09 -11.33 -10.17
C ALA A 180 10.82 -9.95 -9.57
N VAL A 181 11.78 -9.01 -9.60
CA VAL A 181 11.66 -7.69 -8.97
C VAL A 181 10.35 -6.97 -9.34
N LYS A 182 9.94 -7.01 -10.61
CA LYS A 182 8.71 -6.37 -11.08
C LYS A 182 7.42 -6.94 -10.45
N ALA A 183 7.48 -8.13 -9.87
CA ALA A 183 6.37 -8.80 -9.21
C ALA A 183 6.41 -8.66 -7.68
N TYR A 184 7.45 -8.05 -7.09
CA TYR A 184 7.63 -8.00 -5.63
C TYR A 184 6.42 -7.40 -4.91
N ARG A 185 5.87 -6.27 -5.37
CA ARG A 185 4.64 -5.70 -4.80
C ARG A 185 3.51 -6.73 -4.67
N ALA A 186 3.21 -7.46 -5.75
CA ALA A 186 2.14 -8.45 -5.74
C ALA A 186 2.45 -9.63 -4.83
N LEU A 187 3.71 -10.08 -4.81
CA LEU A 187 4.19 -11.15 -3.94
C LEU A 187 4.13 -10.75 -2.46
N LEU A 188 4.44 -9.49 -2.10
CA LEU A 188 4.35 -8.97 -0.73
C LEU A 188 2.91 -8.95 -0.21
N LEU A 189 1.94 -8.54 -1.04
CA LEU A 189 0.52 -8.67 -0.73
C LEU A 189 0.12 -10.13 -0.49
N MET A 190 0.55 -11.06 -1.36
CA MET A 190 0.25 -12.48 -1.19
C MET A 190 0.87 -13.05 0.08
N TYR A 191 2.11 -12.64 0.39
CA TYR A 191 2.78 -13.03 1.64
C TYR A 191 1.98 -12.61 2.85
N TRP A 192 1.57 -11.34 2.95
CA TRP A 192 0.75 -10.87 4.08
C TRP A 192 -0.55 -11.67 4.21
N ARG A 193 -1.30 -11.85 3.11
CA ARG A 193 -2.56 -12.64 3.11
C ARG A 193 -2.36 -14.08 3.60
N LEU A 194 -1.25 -14.70 3.25
CA LEU A 194 -0.93 -16.07 3.66
C LEU A 194 -0.48 -16.17 5.12
N ARG A 195 0.16 -15.13 5.65
CA ARG A 195 0.61 -15.09 7.05
C ARG A 195 -0.51 -14.73 8.03
N ARG A 196 -1.58 -14.10 7.56
CA ARG A 196 -2.70 -13.58 8.37
C ARG A 196 -4.05 -14.06 7.87
N GLN A 197 -4.15 -15.35 7.54
CA GLN A 197 -5.38 -15.95 6.98
C GLN A 197 -6.57 -15.92 7.93
N ASP A 198 -6.31 -15.87 9.24
CA ASP A 198 -7.30 -15.84 10.31
C ASP A 198 -7.84 -14.43 10.59
N GLU A 199 -7.28 -13.40 9.96
CA GLU A 199 -7.62 -12.00 10.21
C GLU A 199 -8.42 -11.41 9.06
N SER A 200 -9.64 -10.97 9.35
CA SER A 200 -10.39 -10.13 8.41
C SER A 200 -9.76 -8.73 8.37
N PHE A 201 -9.28 -8.31 7.21
CA PHE A 201 -8.82 -6.95 6.98
C PHE A 201 -9.30 -6.46 5.63
N ALA A 202 -10.18 -5.46 5.68
CA ALA A 202 -10.69 -4.76 4.52
C ALA A 202 -10.08 -3.35 4.53
N PRO A 203 -8.90 -3.18 3.89
CA PRO A 203 -8.26 -1.88 3.83
C PRO A 203 -9.12 -0.90 3.06
N GLU A 204 -9.22 0.32 3.56
CA GLU A 204 -9.79 1.44 2.79
C GLU A 204 -8.76 1.95 1.78
N TYR A 205 -7.47 1.81 2.10
CA TYR A 205 -6.37 2.30 1.25
C TYR A 205 -5.27 1.25 1.13
N ILE A 206 -4.72 1.13 -0.08
CA ILE A 206 -3.66 0.18 -0.41
C ILE A 206 -2.66 0.85 -1.36
N GLU A 207 -1.39 0.80 -0.99
CA GLU A 207 -0.28 1.26 -1.81
C GLU A 207 0.79 0.17 -1.94
N GLY A 208 1.55 0.20 -3.02
CA GLY A 208 2.77 -0.57 -3.05
C GLY A 208 3.65 -0.17 -4.22
N GLU A 209 4.95 -0.30 -4.00
CA GLU A 209 5.96 0.15 -4.93
C GLU A 209 7.17 -0.76 -4.91
N THR A 210 7.97 -0.70 -5.97
CA THR A 210 9.20 -1.44 -6.12
C THR A 210 10.20 -0.57 -6.83
N ALA A 211 11.47 -0.63 -6.42
CA ALA A 211 12.51 0.14 -7.06
C ALA A 211 12.60 -0.15 -8.56
N GLU A 212 12.57 0.89 -9.38
CA GLU A 212 12.88 0.78 -10.81
C GLU A 212 14.38 0.49 -10.95
N MET A 213 14.73 -0.73 -11.40
CA MET A 213 16.13 -1.13 -11.65
C MET A 213 16.57 -0.82 -13.08
#